data_AF-A0A1F4Q8G7-F1
#
_entry.id   AF-A0A1F4Q8G7-F1
#
_cell.length_a   1.000
_cell.length_b   1.000
_cell.length_c   1.000
_cell.angle_alpha   90.00
_cell.angle_beta   90.00
_cell.angle_gamma   90.00
#
_symmetry.space_group_name_H-M   'P 1'
#
loop_
_entity.id
_entity.type
_entity.pdbx_description
1 polymer ?
#
loop_
_entity_poly.entity_id
_entity_poly.type
_entity_poly.pdbx_seq_one_letter_code
_entity_poly.pdbx_strand_id
1 'polypeptide(L)'
;MRQVYFIGGLVLGVIIAIFAVQNPMSVEIRFLWWQTQGPLAAAVLISAAAGALVALLLGIPEVFGARWRIRSLERRLGDLPSRDAKLSEGKSDEPPRI
;
A
#
# COMPACT_ATOMS: atom_id res chain seq x y z
N MET A 1 4.38 -15.36 10.12
CA MET A 1 3.19 -14.46 10.08
C MET A 1 2.72 -14.19 8.65
N ARG A 2 3.56 -13.68 7.72
CA ARG A 2 3.15 -13.37 6.33
C ARG A 2 2.49 -14.52 5.56
N GLN A 3 3.00 -15.75 5.67
CA GLN A 3 2.40 -16.93 5.02
C GLN A 3 1.04 -17.32 5.61
N VAL A 4 0.81 -17.09 6.90
CA VAL A 4 -0.46 -17.44 7.55
C VAL A 4 -1.59 -16.57 7.00
N TYR A 5 -1.35 -15.27 6.79
CA TYR A 5 -2.31 -14.39 6.15
C TYR A 5 -2.61 -14.80 4.70
N PHE A 6 -1.58 -15.19 3.95
CA PHE A 6 -1.76 -15.65 2.57
C PHE A 6 -2.58 -16.95 2.50
N ILE A 7 -2.22 -17.94 3.30
CA ILE A 7 -2.93 -19.23 3.38
C ILE A 7 -4.36 -19.02 3.87
N GLY A 8 -4.56 -18.20 4.91
CA GLY A 8 -5.88 -17.87 5.43
C GLY A 8 -6.76 -17.16 4.40
N GLY A 9 -6.20 -16.22 3.64
CA GLY A 9 -6.89 -15.56 2.53
C GLY A 9 -7.28 -16.53 1.41
N LEU A 10 -6.39 -17.46 1.06
CA LEU A 10 -6.67 -18.49 0.05
C LEU A 10 -7.82 -19.40 0.50
N VAL A 11 -7.78 -19.89 1.74
CA VAL A 11 -8.83 -20.74 2.31
C VAL A 11 -10.17 -20.00 2.34
N LEU A 12 -10.18 -18.75 2.79
CA LEU A 12 -11.37 -17.91 2.79
C LEU A 12 -11.93 -17.72 1.37
N GLY A 13 -11.07 -17.47 0.39
CA GLY A 13 -11.46 -17.34 -1.02
C GLY A 13 -12.12 -18.61 -1.57
N VAL A 14 -11.59 -19.79 -1.22
CA VAL A 14 -12.20 -21.09 -1.61
C VAL A 14 -13.58 -21.25 -0.97
N ILE A 15 -13.72 -20.96 0.33
CA ILE A 15 -15.01 -21.04 1.04
C ILE A 15 -16.06 -20.14 0.37
N ILE A 16 -15.67 -18.91 0.05
CA ILE A 16 -16.50 -17.93 -0.64
C ILE A 16 -16.92 -18.44 -2.03
N ALA A 17 -15.98 -18.99 -2.80
CA ALA A 17 -16.27 -19.52 -4.14
C ALA A 17 -17.26 -20.69 -4.09
N ILE A 18 -17.07 -21.61 -3.14
CA ILE A 18 -17.99 -22.72 -2.89
C ILE A 18 -19.38 -22.17 -2.51
N PHE A 19 -19.44 -21.19 -1.61
CA PHE A 19 -20.69 -20.56 -1.20
C PHE A 19 -21.45 -19.94 -2.39
N ALA A 20 -20.76 -19.25 -3.29
CA ALA A 20 -21.35 -18.64 -4.48
C ALA A 20 -21.87 -19.68 -5.48
N VAL A 21 -21.16 -20.79 -5.68
CA VAL A 21 -21.57 -21.87 -6.61
C VAL A 21 -22.71 -22.71 -6.02
N GLN A 22 -22.68 -23.00 -4.73
CA GLN A 22 -23.71 -23.80 -4.06
C GLN A 22 -25.00 -23.03 -3.81
N ASN A 23 -24.93 -21.70 -3.70
CA ASN A 23 -26.09 -20.84 -3.49
C ASN A 23 -26.26 -19.88 -4.67
N PRO A 24 -26.53 -20.38 -5.90
CA PRO A 24 -26.69 -19.56 -7.09
C PRO A 24 -28.08 -18.89 -7.13
N MET A 25 -28.75 -18.75 -5.98
CA MET A 25 -30.09 -18.17 -5.90
C MET A 25 -30.01 -16.73 -6.41
N SER A 26 -30.57 -16.54 -7.61
CA SER A 26 -30.60 -15.24 -8.27
C SER A 26 -31.60 -14.34 -7.55
N VAL A 27 -31.11 -13.19 -7.10
CA VAL A 27 -31.93 -12.14 -6.52
C VAL A 27 -31.86 -10.90 -7.43
N GLU A 28 -32.90 -10.09 -7.39
CA GLU A 28 -32.89 -8.79 -8.03
C GLU A 28 -32.03 -7.83 -7.21
N ILE A 29 -31.06 -7.19 -7.87
CA ILE A 29 -30.12 -6.25 -7.28
C ILE A 29 -30.43 -4.88 -7.85
N ARG A 30 -30.89 -3.96 -7.00
CA ARG A 30 -31.12 -2.55 -7.35
C ARG A 30 -30.07 -1.69 -6.65
N PHE A 31 -29.18 -1.07 -7.43
CA PHE A 31 -28.10 -0.23 -6.93
C PHE A 31 -28.10 1.14 -7.61
N LEU A 32 -28.47 2.20 -6.88
CA LEU A 32 -28.74 3.53 -7.44
C LEU A 32 -29.72 3.43 -8.64
N TRP A 33 -29.20 3.53 -9.87
CA TRP A 33 -29.97 3.52 -11.12
C TRP A 33 -29.74 2.24 -11.93
N TRP A 34 -28.92 1.32 -11.41
CA TRP A 34 -28.69 0.01 -12.00
C TRP A 34 -29.64 -1.03 -11.41
N GLN A 35 -30.13 -1.88 -12.29
CA GLN A 35 -30.92 -3.03 -11.93
C GLN A 35 -30.36 -4.23 -12.69
N THR A 36 -30.03 -5.27 -11.95
CA THR A 36 -29.50 -6.52 -12.50
C THR A 36 -30.00 -7.69 -11.68
N GLN A 37 -29.79 -8.90 -12.18
CA GLN A 37 -30.17 -10.13 -11.52
C GLN A 37 -28.96 -11.06 -11.45
N GLY A 38 -28.77 -11.71 -10.31
CA GLY A 38 -27.69 -12.67 -10.13
C GLY A 38 -27.52 -13.08 -8.68
N PRO A 39 -26.53 -13.95 -8.38
CA PRO A 39 -26.29 -14.39 -7.02
C PRO A 39 -25.88 -13.21 -6.12
N LEU A 40 -26.55 -13.04 -4.99
CA LEU A 40 -26.22 -11.99 -4.00
C LEU A 40 -24.75 -12.04 -3.58
N ALA A 41 -24.23 -13.25 -3.39
CA ALA A 41 -22.83 -13.49 -3.04
C ALA A 41 -21.88 -12.86 -4.05
N ALA A 42 -22.13 -13.04 -5.36
CA ALA A 42 -21.27 -12.47 -6.41
C ALA A 42 -21.29 -10.93 -6.36
N ALA A 43 -22.46 -10.32 -6.16
CA ALA A 43 -22.59 -8.88 -6.03
C ALA A 43 -21.79 -8.33 -4.85
N VAL A 44 -21.94 -8.94 -3.66
CA VAL A 44 -21.19 -8.54 -2.45
C VAL A 44 -19.68 -8.66 -2.65
N LEU A 45 -19.21 -9.72 -3.30
CA LEU A 45 -17.78 -9.91 -3.58
C LEU A 45 -17.22 -8.88 -4.54
N ILE A 46 -17.95 -8.57 -5.61
CA ILE A 46 -17.56 -7.54 -6.58
C ILE A 46 -17.51 -6.18 -5.87
N SER A 47 -18.50 -5.84 -5.04
CA SER A 47 -18.50 -4.60 -4.26
C SER A 47 -17.33 -4.52 -3.28
N ALA A 48 -17.04 -5.60 -2.55
CA ALA A 48 -15.90 -5.66 -1.64
C ALA A 48 -14.56 -5.50 -2.39
N ALA A 49 -14.40 -6.18 -3.52
CA ALA A 49 -13.22 -6.07 -4.36
C ALA A 49 -13.05 -4.65 -4.92
N ALA A 50 -14.13 -4.00 -5.36
CA ALA A 50 -14.12 -2.61 -5.80
C ALA A 50 -13.71 -1.65 -4.67
N GLY A 51 -14.27 -1.83 -3.47
CA GLY A 51 -13.88 -1.05 -2.29
C GLY A 51 -12.41 -1.22 -1.91
N ALA A 52 -11.90 -2.45 -1.95
CA ALA A 52 -10.48 -2.74 -1.71
C ALA A 52 -9.57 -2.10 -2.78
N LEU A 53 -10.01 -2.12 -4.05
CA LEU A 53 -9.30 -1.45 -5.14
C LEU A 53 -9.23 0.07 -4.92
N VAL A 54 -10.36 0.69 -4.56
CA VAL A 54 -10.41 2.12 -4.22
C VAL A 54 -9.48 2.44 -3.05
N ALA A 55 -9.51 1.65 -1.97
CA ALA A 55 -8.62 1.82 -0.83
C ALA A 55 -7.14 1.69 -1.22
N LEU A 56 -6.79 0.72 -2.08
CA LEU A 56 -5.45 0.54 -2.61
C LEU A 56 -5.00 1.77 -3.41
N LEU A 57 -5.86 2.28 -4.30
CA LEU A 57 -5.58 3.47 -5.11
C LEU A 57 -5.35 4.70 -4.24
N LEU A 58 -6.16 4.90 -3.20
CA LEU A 58 -6.02 6.01 -2.25
C LEU A 58 -4.74 5.90 -1.41
N GLY A 59 -4.19 4.70 -1.19
CA GLY A 59 -2.92 4.49 -0.49
C GLY A 59 -1.66 4.74 -1.32
N ILE A 60 -1.77 4.82 -2.66
CA ILE A 60 -0.61 5.02 -3.56
C ILE A 60 0.19 6.30 -3.22
N PRO A 61 -0.42 7.49 -3.08
CA PRO A 61 0.31 8.73 -2.86
C PRO A 61 1.16 8.71 -1.58
N GLU A 62 0.67 8.06 -0.52
CA GLU A 62 1.36 7.92 0.75
C GLU A 62 2.67 7.12 0.61
N VAL A 63 2.60 5.97 -0.10
CA VAL A 63 3.78 5.14 -0.37
C VAL A 63 4.79 5.87 -1.24
N PHE A 64 4.32 6.61 -2.26
CA PHE A 64 5.22 7.42 -3.09
C PHE A 64 5.88 8.52 -2.26
N GLY A 65 5.14 9.29 -1.46
CA GLY A 65 5.71 10.31 -0.58
C GLY A 65 6.77 9.75 0.37
N ALA A 66 6.51 8.60 0.98
CA ALA A 66 7.47 7.91 1.84
C ALA A 66 8.76 7.52 1.08
N ARG A 67 8.64 6.95 -0.13
CA ARG A 67 9.79 6.58 -0.97
C ARG A 67 10.66 7.77 -1.34
N TRP A 68 10.04 8.90 -1.70
CA TRP A 68 10.77 10.13 -2.04
C TRP A 68 11.51 10.68 -0.83
N ARG A 69 10.87 10.65 0.34
CA ARG A 69 11.49 11.09 1.59
C ARG A 69 12.68 10.21 1.95
N ILE A 70 12.55 8.89 1.87
CA ILE A 70 13.68 7.94 2.06
C ILE A 70 14.84 8.29 1.13
N ARG A 71 14.58 8.48 -0.17
CA ARG A 71 15.61 8.86 -1.16
C ARG A 71 16.30 10.19 -0.81
N SER A 72 15.54 11.16 -0.30
CA SER A 72 16.08 12.46 0.11
C SER A 72 16.92 12.37 1.39
N LEU A 73 16.54 11.50 2.33
CA LEU A 73 17.30 11.25 3.56
C LEU A 73 18.59 10.50 3.25
N GLU A 74 18.56 9.48 2.39
CA GLU A 74 19.75 8.76 1.91
C GLU A 74 20.78 9.69 1.29
N ARG A 75 20.35 10.63 0.42
CA ARG A 75 21.25 11.64 -0.17
C ARG A 75 21.89 12.54 0.88
N ARG A 76 21.11 13.01 1.85
CA ARG A 76 21.62 13.86 2.95
C ARG A 76 22.65 13.12 3.81
N LEU A 77 22.42 11.85 4.12
CA LEU A 77 23.37 11.00 4.84
C LEU A 77 24.69 10.80 4.05
N GLY A 78 24.62 10.69 2.72
CA GLY A 78 25.80 10.59 1.86
C GLY A 78 26.64 11.88 1.76
N ASP A 79 26.04 13.05 2.01
CA ASP A 79 26.73 14.34 1.97
C ASP A 79 27.37 14.75 3.32
N LEU A 80 27.01 14.10 4.43
CA LEU A 80 27.60 14.37 5.76
C LEU A 80 29.13 14.15 5.84
N PRO A 81 29.73 13.08 5.27
CA PRO A 81 31.18 12.85 5.30
C PRO A 81 32.00 14.02 4.73
N SER A 82 31.44 14.69 3.71
CA SER A 82 32.07 15.83 3.04
C SER A 82 32.02 17.12 3.88
N ARG A 83 31.04 17.23 4.81
CA ARG A 83 30.93 18.38 5.72
C ARG A 83 31.91 18.26 6.88
N ASP A 84 32.05 17.06 7.45
CA ASP A 84 33.01 16.81 8.53
C ASP A 84 34.46 16.94 8.05
N ALA A 85 34.75 16.49 6.82
CA ALA A 85 36.04 16.69 6.18
C ALA A 85 36.37 18.19 5.98
N LYS A 86 35.43 18.99 5.45
CA LYS A 86 35.62 20.45 5.28
C LYS A 86 35.69 21.22 6.60
N LEU A 87 34.99 20.78 7.65
CA LEU A 87 35.07 21.38 8.98
C LEU A 87 36.43 21.09 9.66
N SER A 88 36.98 19.90 9.43
CA SER A 88 38.32 19.53 9.90
C SER A 88 39.41 20.32 9.17
N GLU A 89 39.28 20.50 7.86
CA GLU A 89 40.26 21.20 7.02
C GLU A 89 40.31 22.71 7.33
N GLY A 90 39.16 23.35 7.56
CA GLY A 90 39.07 24.77 7.93
C GLY A 90 39.55 25.10 9.35
N LYS A 91 39.72 24.09 10.23
CA LYS A 91 40.26 24.29 11.59
C LYS A 91 41.79 24.23 11.64
N SER A 92 42.42 23.67 10.62
CA SER A 92 43.88 23.59 10.45
C SER A 92 44.51 24.84 9.83
N ASP A 93 43.69 25.71 9.24
CA ASP A 93 44.15 26.92 8.52
C ASP A 93 43.97 28.22 9.34
N GLU A 94 43.56 28.13 10.62
CA GLU A 94 43.52 29.29 11.50
C GLU A 94 44.95 29.60 12.00
N PRO A 95 45.55 30.74 11.58
CA PRO A 95 46.90 31.08 12.00
C PRO A 95 46.95 31.28 13.52
N PRO A 96 48.09 30.96 14.17
CA PRO A 96 48.21 31.02 15.61
C PRO A 96 47.80 32.41 16.11
N ARG A 97 46.78 32.44 16.97
CA ARG A 97 46.46 33.65 17.74
C ARG A 97 47.60 33.86 18.73
N ILE A 98 48.46 34.80 18.34
CA ILE A 98 49.57 35.49 19.03
C ILE A 98 49.62 35.27 20.54
#